data_AF-A0A0D6AXX5-F1
#
_entry.id   AF-A0A0D6AXX5-F1
#
_cell.length_a   1.000
_cell.length_b   1.000
_cell.length_c   1.000
_cell.angle_alpha   90.00
_cell.angle_beta   90.00
_cell.angle_gamma   90.00
#
_symmetry.space_group_name_H-M   'P 1'
#
loop_
_entity.id
_entity.type
_entity.pdbx_description
1 polymer ?
#
loop_
_entity_poly.entity_id
_entity_poly.type
_entity_poly.pdbx_seq_one_letter_code
_entity_poly.pdbx_strand_id
1 'polypeptide(L)'
;MLTTSTPPISNPNPFARINHTGAVMQKSFQKFRDPQERERKWFASLLWRSFPEATSEAQLADLVAEALNTAQRPVNPRTVRNWLRSENAPGLHYVVAVLALAGAETVFELFDPEQTA
;
A
#
# COMPACT_ATOMS: atom_id res chain seq x y z
N MET A 1 13.03 0.15 78.38
CA MET A 1 11.69 -0.29 77.95
C MET A 1 11.12 0.75 77.02
N LEU A 2 10.61 0.35 75.84
CA LEU A 2 9.61 1.04 74.99
C LEU A 2 10.04 2.41 74.39
N THR A 3 9.91 2.78 73.11
CA THR A 3 9.41 2.19 71.86
C THR A 3 10.09 2.89 70.67
N THR A 4 10.01 2.26 69.50
CA THR A 4 10.46 2.72 68.18
C THR A 4 9.57 3.84 67.62
N SER A 5 10.16 4.84 66.96
CA SER A 5 9.46 5.61 65.91
C SER A 5 10.48 6.17 64.91
N THR A 6 10.62 5.48 63.77
CA THR A 6 11.42 5.91 62.62
C THR A 6 10.56 6.84 61.75
N PRO A 7 11.04 8.02 61.31
CA PRO A 7 10.32 8.83 60.34
C PRO A 7 10.39 8.23 58.91
N PRO A 8 9.37 8.41 58.05
CA PRO A 8 9.40 7.86 56.71
C PRO A 8 10.43 8.59 55.84
N ILE A 9 11.36 7.81 55.26
CA ILE A 9 12.32 8.27 54.25
C ILE A 9 11.53 8.63 52.99
N SER A 10 11.46 9.93 52.68
CA SER A 10 11.09 10.41 51.34
C SER A 10 12.15 9.92 50.35
N ASN A 11 11.83 8.88 49.59
CA ASN A 11 12.65 8.40 48.49
C ASN A 11 12.06 8.96 47.18
N PRO A 12 12.66 10.00 46.56
CA PRO A 12 12.25 10.39 45.23
C PRO A 12 12.63 9.27 44.27
N ASN A 13 11.63 8.62 43.67
CA ASN A 13 11.83 7.59 42.65
C ASN A 13 12.82 8.08 41.57
N PRO A 14 13.99 7.44 41.40
CA PRO A 14 14.96 7.82 40.36
C PRO A 14 14.49 7.46 38.94
N PHE A 15 13.30 6.86 38.80
CA PHE A 15 12.73 6.42 37.54
C PHE A 15 11.91 7.47 36.80
N ALA A 16 11.83 8.72 37.29
CA ALA A 16 11.25 9.83 36.52
C ALA A 16 12.20 10.33 35.41
N ARG A 17 12.92 9.41 34.74
CA ARG A 17 13.91 9.71 33.71
C ARG A 17 13.50 9.09 32.37
N ILE A 18 12.82 9.93 31.57
CA ILE A 18 12.92 10.01 30.10
C ILE A 18 12.26 8.85 29.32
N ASN A 19 10.97 8.98 29.04
CA ASN A 19 10.32 8.30 27.90
C ASN A 19 10.36 9.20 26.66
N HIS A 20 11.54 9.40 26.04
CA HIS A 20 11.66 10.10 24.75
C HIS A 20 12.14 9.22 23.59
N THR A 21 12.54 7.97 23.85
CA THR A 21 13.15 7.11 22.82
C THR A 21 12.14 6.36 21.94
N GLY A 22 10.88 6.21 22.37
CA GLY A 22 9.85 5.49 21.59
C GLY A 22 9.26 6.30 20.42
N ALA A 23 9.21 7.63 20.52
CA ALA A 23 8.55 8.48 19.53
C ALA A 23 9.38 8.72 18.26
N VAL A 24 10.71 8.64 18.36
CA VAL A 24 11.61 8.83 17.21
C VAL A 24 11.65 7.58 16.32
N MET A 25 11.44 6.40 16.92
CA MET A 25 11.48 5.13 16.20
C MET A 25 10.20 4.89 15.37
N GLN A 26 9.02 5.32 15.85
CA GLN A 26 7.77 5.26 15.07
C GLN A 26 7.76 6.13 13.82
N LYS A 27 8.47 7.27 13.83
CA LYS A 27 8.56 8.15 12.64
C LYS A 27 9.40 7.55 11.52
N SER A 28 10.30 6.62 11.84
CA SER A 28 11.21 5.99 10.87
C SER A 28 10.62 4.73 10.21
N PHE A 29 9.64 4.06 10.83
CA PHE A 29 8.97 2.89 10.25
C PHE A 29 7.95 3.23 9.15
N GLN A 30 7.40 4.45 9.13
CA GLN A 30 6.51 4.87 8.04
C GLN A 30 7.24 5.02 6.70
N LYS A 31 8.59 5.06 6.71
CA LYS A 31 9.42 5.33 5.53
C LYS A 31 9.87 4.06 4.77
N PHE A 32 9.58 2.87 5.29
CA PHE A 32 9.79 1.60 4.59
C PHE A 32 8.48 1.04 4.04
N ARG A 33 7.67 1.90 3.41
CA ARG A 33 6.63 1.41 2.52
C ARG A 33 7.33 0.72 1.35
N ASP A 34 7.13 -0.60 1.24
CA ASP A 34 7.63 -1.42 0.14
C ASP A 34 7.27 -0.71 -1.18
N PRO A 35 8.25 -0.22 -1.97
CA PRO A 35 7.96 0.48 -3.23
C PRO A 35 7.07 -0.34 -4.16
N GLN A 36 7.18 -1.66 -4.08
CA GLN A 36 6.39 -2.61 -4.86
C GLN A 36 4.93 -2.63 -4.39
N GLU A 37 4.64 -2.41 -3.11
CA GLU A 37 3.26 -2.26 -2.61
C GLU A 37 2.60 -1.00 -3.18
N ARG A 38 3.35 0.10 -3.27
CA ARG A 38 2.86 1.34 -3.90
C ARG A 38 2.53 1.10 -5.38
N GLU A 39 3.40 0.39 -6.10
CA GLU A 39 3.20 0.04 -7.51
C GLU A 39 1.99 -0.89 -7.70
N ARG A 40 1.80 -1.90 -6.85
CA ARG A 40 0.63 -2.79 -6.88
C ARG A 40 -0.68 -2.03 -6.66
N LYS A 41 -0.70 -1.14 -5.66
CA LYS A 41 -1.87 -0.29 -5.38
C LYS A 41 -2.16 0.68 -6.52
N TRP A 42 -1.13 1.30 -7.09
CA TRP A 42 -1.27 2.15 -8.26
C TRP A 42 -1.87 1.38 -9.45
N PHE A 43 -1.37 0.16 -9.71
CA PHE A 43 -1.91 -0.67 -10.79
C PHE A 43 -3.37 -1.09 -10.53
N ALA A 44 -3.74 -1.41 -9.29
CA ALA A 44 -5.13 -1.68 -8.94
C ALA A 44 -6.03 -0.45 -9.20
N SER A 45 -5.57 0.75 -8.86
CA SER A 45 -6.29 2.00 -9.17
C SER A 45 -6.40 2.24 -10.68
N LEU A 46 -5.35 1.94 -11.45
CA LEU A 46 -5.36 2.03 -12.90
C LEU A 46 -6.43 1.11 -13.52
N LEU A 47 -6.58 -0.13 -13.02
CA LEU A 47 -7.62 -1.04 -13.49
C LEU A 47 -9.02 -0.46 -13.29
N TRP A 48 -9.32 0.09 -12.10
CA TRP A 48 -10.62 0.73 -11.84
C TRP A 48 -10.91 1.91 -12.76
N ARG A 49 -9.89 2.68 -13.13
CA ARG A 49 -10.03 3.83 -14.04
C ARG A 49 -10.20 3.41 -15.50
N SER A 50 -9.59 2.29 -15.88
CA SER A 50 -9.61 1.79 -17.26
C SER A 50 -10.95 1.12 -17.62
N PHE A 51 -11.73 0.68 -16.62
CA PHE A 51 -13.00 -0.02 -16.78
C PHE A 51 -14.08 0.63 -15.90
N PRO A 52 -14.50 1.89 -16.21
CA PRO A 52 -15.44 2.65 -15.39
C PRO A 52 -16.85 2.02 -15.31
N GLU A 53 -17.19 1.11 -16.21
CA GLU A 53 -18.44 0.33 -16.20
C GLU A 53 -18.49 -0.75 -15.13
N ALA A 54 -17.35 -1.10 -14.53
CA ALA A 54 -17.30 -2.08 -13.45
C ALA A 54 -17.87 -1.50 -12.15
N THR A 55 -18.83 -2.20 -11.55
CA THR A 55 -19.50 -1.81 -10.29
C THR A 55 -19.04 -2.63 -9.08
N SER A 56 -18.22 -3.67 -9.30
CA SER A 56 -17.72 -4.57 -8.25
C SER A 56 -16.36 -5.17 -8.62
N GLU A 57 -15.59 -5.61 -7.62
CA GLU A 57 -14.30 -6.30 -7.82
C GLU A 57 -14.45 -7.55 -8.70
N ALA A 58 -15.56 -8.29 -8.53
CA ALA A 58 -15.83 -9.49 -9.32
C ALA A 58 -16.03 -9.14 -10.79
N GLN A 59 -16.88 -8.16 -11.08
CA GLN A 59 -17.16 -7.69 -12.43
C GLN A 59 -15.91 -7.10 -13.09
N LEU A 60 -15.14 -6.29 -12.36
CA LEU A 60 -13.88 -5.73 -12.87
C LEU A 60 -12.91 -6.85 -13.25
N ALA A 61 -12.79 -7.88 -12.42
CA ALA A 61 -11.91 -9.00 -12.70
C ALA A 61 -12.30 -9.78 -13.96
N ASP A 62 -13.61 -9.93 -14.21
CA ASP A 62 -14.12 -10.60 -15.41
C ASP A 62 -13.85 -9.76 -16.67
N LEU A 63 -14.15 -8.45 -16.65
CA LEU A 63 -13.92 -7.52 -17.76
C LEU A 63 -12.44 -7.42 -18.15
N VAL A 64 -11.56 -7.23 -17.15
CA VAL A 64 -10.11 -7.14 -17.37
C VAL A 64 -9.57 -8.46 -17.91
N ALA A 65 -10.03 -9.60 -17.37
CA ALA A 65 -9.60 -10.90 -17.86
C ALA A 65 -10.03 -11.06 -19.32
N GLU A 66 -11.27 -10.73 -19.68
CA GLU A 66 -11.74 -10.77 -21.06
C GLU A 66 -10.89 -9.90 -22.00
N ALA A 67 -10.58 -8.66 -21.60
CA ALA A 67 -9.81 -7.72 -22.41
C ALA A 67 -8.33 -8.12 -22.60
N LEU A 68 -7.72 -8.77 -21.61
CA LEU A 68 -6.29 -9.14 -21.63
C LEU A 68 -6.03 -10.60 -22.04
N ASN A 69 -7.06 -11.44 -22.06
CA ASN A 69 -6.91 -12.86 -22.34
C ASN A 69 -6.61 -13.10 -23.83
N THR A 70 -5.45 -13.68 -24.10
CA THR A 70 -5.02 -14.04 -25.46
C THR A 70 -4.60 -15.50 -25.52
N ALA A 71 -4.56 -16.09 -26.72
CA ALA A 71 -4.16 -17.49 -26.90
C ALA A 71 -2.73 -17.77 -26.39
N GLN A 72 -1.84 -16.79 -26.46
CA GLN A 72 -0.44 -16.89 -26.05
C GLN A 72 -0.25 -16.58 -24.56
N ARG A 73 -1.15 -15.79 -23.96
CA ARG A 73 -1.10 -15.37 -22.56
C ARG A 73 -2.51 -15.40 -21.98
N PRO A 74 -2.94 -16.55 -21.43
CA PRO A 74 -4.24 -16.64 -20.81
C PRO A 74 -4.24 -15.84 -19.51
N VAL A 75 -5.27 -15.01 -19.33
CA VAL A 75 -5.52 -14.27 -18.08
C VAL A 75 -6.89 -14.69 -17.58
N ASN A 76 -6.95 -15.11 -16.32
CA ASN A 76 -8.20 -15.48 -15.68
C ASN A 76 -8.60 -14.45 -14.62
N PRO A 77 -9.90 -14.37 -14.24
CA PRO A 77 -10.38 -13.41 -13.26
C PRO A 77 -9.70 -13.52 -11.89
N ARG A 78 -9.25 -14.72 -11.48
CA ARG A 78 -8.53 -14.90 -10.21
C ARG A 78 -7.20 -14.16 -10.22
N THR A 79 -6.44 -14.24 -11.30
CA THR A 79 -5.18 -13.49 -11.46
C THR A 79 -5.43 -11.99 -11.33
N VAL A 80 -6.52 -11.48 -11.92
CA VAL A 80 -6.88 -10.06 -11.79
C VAL A 80 -7.25 -9.70 -10.36
N ARG A 81 -8.03 -10.53 -9.65
CA ARG A 81 -8.35 -10.31 -8.22
C ARG A 81 -7.09 -10.25 -7.36
N ASN A 82 -6.08 -11.08 -7.65
CA ASN A 82 -4.81 -11.03 -6.96
C ASN A 82 -4.08 -9.69 -7.21
N TRP A 83 -4.17 -9.11 -8.41
CA TRP A 83 -3.64 -7.77 -8.70
C TRP A 83 -4.40 -6.69 -7.94
N LEU A 84 -5.74 -6.73 -7.95
CA LEU A 84 -6.60 -5.77 -7.24
C LEU A 84 -6.34 -5.78 -5.73
N ARG A 85 -6.09 -6.95 -5.15
CA ARG A 85 -5.76 -7.12 -3.74
C ARG A 85 -4.29 -6.86 -3.41
N SER A 86 -3.49 -6.45 -4.40
CA SER A 86 -2.05 -6.22 -4.25
C SER A 86 -1.27 -7.44 -3.75
N GLU A 87 -1.77 -8.65 -4.01
CA GLU A 87 -1.13 -9.91 -3.63
C GLU A 87 0.07 -10.20 -4.54
N ASN A 88 -0.08 -9.98 -5.85
CA ASN A 88 0.96 -10.18 -6.85
C ASN A 88 1.06 -8.96 -7.78
N ALA A 89 2.26 -8.71 -8.32
CA ALA A 89 2.47 -7.70 -9.34
C ALA A 89 2.14 -8.25 -10.75
N PRO A 90 1.54 -7.44 -11.64
CA PRO A 90 1.45 -7.78 -13.06
C PRO A 90 2.83 -7.77 -13.71
N GLY A 91 3.01 -8.56 -14.77
CA GLY A 91 4.13 -8.36 -15.67
C GLY A 91 4.00 -7.05 -16.46
N LEU A 92 5.12 -6.45 -16.85
CA LEU A 92 5.17 -5.17 -17.58
C LEU A 92 4.25 -5.13 -18.82
N HIS A 93 4.11 -6.24 -19.53
CA HIS A 93 3.24 -6.33 -20.71
C HIS A 93 1.76 -6.09 -20.38
N TYR A 94 1.27 -6.55 -19.23
CA TYR A 94 -0.10 -6.26 -18.80
C TYR A 94 -0.24 -4.80 -18.38
N VAL A 95 0.79 -4.21 -17.76
CA VAL A 95 0.79 -2.78 -17.45
C VAL A 95 0.65 -1.94 -18.71
N VAL A 96 1.47 -2.23 -19.73
CA VAL A 96 1.41 -1.54 -21.03
C VAL A 96 0.07 -1.75 -21.73
N ALA A 97 -0.48 -2.97 -21.70
CA ALA A 97 -1.78 -3.26 -22.30
C ALA A 97 -2.91 -2.46 -21.63
N VAL A 98 -2.94 -2.39 -20.29
CA VAL A 98 -3.94 -1.62 -19.55
C VAL A 98 -3.77 -0.12 -19.80
N LEU A 99 -2.54 0.40 -19.84
CA LEU A 99 -2.28 1.81 -20.20
C LEU A 99 -2.80 2.15 -21.60
N ALA A 100 -2.64 1.23 -22.57
CA ALA A 100 -3.18 1.42 -23.91
C ALA A 100 -4.72 1.42 -23.94
N LEU A 101 -5.37 0.60 -23.12
CA LEU A 101 -6.83 0.57 -22.97
C LEU A 101 -7.37 1.83 -22.27
N ALA A 102 -6.65 2.35 -21.28
CA ALA A 102 -6.99 3.57 -20.55
C ALA A 102 -6.87 4.85 -21.40
N GLY A 103 -6.26 4.77 -22.59
CA GLY A 103 -6.05 5.90 -23.48
C GLY A 103 -4.85 6.79 -23.09
N ALA A 104 -4.47 7.69 -24.02
CA ALA A 104 -3.25 8.50 -23.91
C ALA A 104 -3.19 9.39 -22.66
N GLU A 105 -4.34 9.85 -22.14
CA GLU A 105 -4.44 10.68 -20.93
C GLU A 105 -3.80 10.01 -19.71
N THR A 106 -3.88 8.68 -19.63
CA THR A 106 -3.33 7.92 -18.50
C THR A 106 -1.81 7.71 -18.59
N VAL A 107 -1.25 7.74 -19.80
CA VAL A 107 0.19 7.64 -20.02
C VAL A 107 0.90 8.92 -19.54
N PHE A 108 0.27 10.09 -19.68
CA PHE A 108 0.85 11.36 -19.23
C PHE A 108 1.05 11.42 -17.71
N GLU A 109 0.15 10.84 -16.91
CA GLU A 109 0.32 10.75 -15.45
C GLU A 109 1.52 9.89 -15.02
N LEU A 110 1.93 8.92 -15.84
CA LEU A 110 3.11 8.10 -15.57
C LEU A 110 4.41 8.88 -15.79
N PHE A 111 4.38 9.90 -16.65
CA PHE A 111 5.53 10.70 -17.06
C PHE A 111 5.50 12.12 -16.49
N ASP A 112 4.62 12.44 -15.55
CA ASP A 112 4.60 13.75 -14.92
C ASP A 112 5.60 13.78 -13.73
N PRO A 113 6.81 14.36 -13.89
CA PRO A 113 7.79 14.47 -12.81
C PRO A 113 7.41 15.53 -11.76
N GLU A 114 6.36 16.33 -11.96
CA GLU A 114 6.01 17.47 -11.12
C GLU A 114 4.94 17.13 -10.07
N GLN A 115 5.17 16.08 -9.29
CA GLN A 115 4.51 15.88 -7.98
C GLN A 115 5.57 15.79 -6.88
N THR A 116 6.44 16.80 -6.82
CA THR A 116 7.23 17.17 -5.63
C THR A 116 7.18 18.70 -5.52
N ALA A 117 6.12 19.20 -4.90
CA ALA A 117 6.01 20.56 -4.39
C ALA A 117 5.70 20.49 -2.89
#